data_AF-A0A9Q3JP77-F1
#
_entry.id   AF-A0A9Q3JP77-F1
#
_cell.length_a   1.000
_cell.length_b   1.000
_cell.length_c   1.000
_cell.angle_alpha   90.00
_cell.angle_beta   90.00
_cell.angle_gamma   90.00
#
_symmetry.space_group_name_H-M   'P 1'
#
loop_
_entity.id
_entity.type
_entity.pdbx_description
1 polymer ?
#
loop_
_entity_poly.entity_id
_entity_poly.type
_entity_poly.pdbx_seq_one_letter_code
_entity_poly.pdbx_strand_id
1 'polypeptide(L)'
;MYVSYHQDDWNTWLLLAEFAYNNAEYSSTKQSPFFTIYGRNPSFDSIHISQDSPAGKLSTKLQPVQQLVKEELESEKRIFNKYVNSNRKIPPDFQPATKYG
;
A
#
# COMPACT_ATOMS: atom_id res chain seq x y z
N MET A 1 -6.67 -12.19 -9.03
CA MET A 1 -7.79 -11.25 -9.22
C MET A 1 -8.61 -11.78 -10.39
N TYR A 2 -9.69 -12.51 -10.12
CA TYR A 2 -10.52 -13.10 -11.16
C TYR A 2 -11.61 -12.10 -11.50
N VAL A 3 -11.52 -11.48 -12.67
CA VAL A 3 -12.65 -10.76 -13.29
C VAL A 3 -13.79 -11.78 -13.45
N SER A 4 -15.05 -11.37 -13.25
CA SER A 4 -16.20 -12.26 -13.40
C SER A 4 -16.15 -13.01 -14.74
N TYR A 5 -16.70 -14.22 -14.78
CA TYR A 5 -16.68 -15.11 -15.96
C TYR A 5 -17.23 -14.44 -17.24
N HIS A 6 -18.01 -13.36 -17.10
CA HIS A 6 -18.63 -12.61 -18.20
C HIS A 6 -17.99 -11.24 -18.50
N GLN A 7 -17.00 -10.76 -17.70
CA GLN A 7 -16.24 -9.51 -17.93
C GLN A 7 -17.05 -8.20 -18.00
N ASP A 8 -18.29 -8.18 -17.54
CA ASP A 8 -19.25 -7.06 -17.65
C ASP A 8 -19.07 -6.03 -16.52
N ASP A 9 -18.37 -6.42 -15.44
CA ASP A 9 -18.24 -5.64 -14.21
C ASP A 9 -17.17 -4.53 -14.33
N TRP A 10 -16.52 -4.37 -15.48
CA TRP A 10 -15.39 -3.46 -15.69
C TRP A 10 -15.72 -2.01 -15.31
N ASN A 11 -16.95 -1.57 -15.53
CA ASN A 11 -17.43 -0.24 -15.15
C ASN A 11 -17.41 -0.01 -13.64
N THR A 12 -17.59 -1.06 -12.85
CA THR A 12 -17.59 -1.03 -11.38
C THR A 12 -16.16 -0.95 -10.85
N TRP A 13 -15.21 -1.58 -11.55
CA TRP A 13 -13.79 -1.55 -11.21
C TRP A 13 -13.09 -0.29 -11.72
N LEU A 14 -13.61 0.37 -12.75
CA LEU A 14 -12.99 1.57 -13.35
C LEU A 14 -12.79 2.69 -12.32
N LEU A 15 -13.82 2.98 -11.52
CA LEU A 15 -13.73 3.99 -10.47
C LEU A 15 -12.64 3.67 -9.43
N LEU A 16 -12.46 2.39 -9.11
CA LEU A 16 -11.40 1.96 -8.19
C LEU A 16 -10.02 2.04 -8.84
N ALA A 17 -9.89 1.67 -10.11
CA ALA A 17 -8.65 1.75 -10.87
C ALA A 17 -8.20 3.21 -11.01
N GLU A 18 -9.12 4.12 -11.35
CA GLU A 18 -8.86 5.56 -11.40
C GLU A 18 -8.43 6.11 -10.03
N PHE A 19 -9.14 5.74 -8.96
CA PHE A 19 -8.77 6.15 -7.61
C PHE A 19 -7.37 5.65 -7.22
N ALA A 20 -7.06 4.37 -7.46
CA ALA A 20 -5.76 3.80 -7.17
C ALA A 20 -4.65 4.47 -7.98
N TYR A 21 -4.88 4.72 -9.26
CA TYR A 21 -3.93 5.40 -10.14
C TYR A 21 -3.66 6.84 -9.67
N ASN A 22 -4.70 7.60 -9.33
CA ASN A 22 -4.59 8.99 -8.89
C ASN A 22 -3.97 9.14 -7.49
N ASN A 23 -4.00 8.08 -6.67
CA ASN A 23 -3.40 8.05 -5.33
C ASN A 23 -1.99 7.43 -5.32
N ALA A 24 -1.57 6.77 -6.40
CA ALA A 24 -0.25 6.18 -6.52
C ALA A 24 0.83 7.23 -6.77
N GLU A 25 1.98 7.06 -6.15
CA GLU A 25 3.14 7.92 -6.35
C GLU A 25 3.76 7.65 -7.73
N TYR A 26 3.92 8.69 -8.54
CA TYR A 26 4.59 8.56 -9.83
C TYR A 26 6.11 8.60 -9.66
N SER A 27 6.82 7.70 -10.33
CA SER A 27 8.26 7.47 -10.07
C SER A 27 9.16 8.66 -10.37
N SER A 28 8.77 9.53 -11.33
CA SER A 28 9.54 10.70 -11.73
C SER A 28 9.33 11.92 -10.82
N THR A 29 8.11 12.13 -10.32
CA THR A 29 7.77 13.29 -9.49
C THR A 29 7.82 13.00 -8.00
N LYS A 30 7.84 11.71 -7.62
CA LYS A 30 7.70 11.26 -6.22
C LYS A 30 6.44 11.80 -5.55
N GLN A 31 5.43 12.11 -6.36
CA GLN A 31 4.16 12.66 -5.94
C GLN A 31 3.04 11.98 -6.73
N SER A 32 1.91 11.76 -6.07
CA SER A 32 0.70 11.30 -6.73
C SER A 32 -0.02 12.49 -7.40
N PRO A 33 -0.81 12.25 -8.47
CA PRO A 33 -1.65 13.28 -9.07
C PRO A 33 -2.56 14.00 -8.08
N PHE A 34 -3.19 13.28 -7.13
CA PHE A 34 -4.00 13.93 -6.09
C PHE A 34 -3.20 14.89 -5.22
N PHE A 35 -1.97 14.51 -4.85
CA PHE A 35 -1.10 15.38 -4.06
C PHE A 35 -0.67 16.61 -4.87
N THR A 36 -0.33 16.44 -6.15
CA THR A 36 0.06 17.55 -7.02
C THR A 36 -1.07 18.56 -7.22
N ILE A 37 -2.32 18.10 -7.36
CA ILE A 37 -3.46 18.98 -7.63
C ILE A 37 -4.05 19.58 -6.35
N TYR A 38 -4.19 18.78 -5.29
CA TYR A 38 -4.94 19.15 -4.09
C TYR A 38 -4.06 19.34 -2.84
N GLY A 39 -2.76 19.09 -2.94
CA GLY A 39 -1.82 19.14 -1.81
C GLY A 39 -2.04 18.03 -0.76
N ARG A 40 -2.94 17.08 -1.03
CA ARG A 40 -3.24 15.95 -0.13
C ARG A 40 -3.69 14.72 -0.90
N ASN A 41 -3.39 13.56 -0.35
CA ASN A 41 -3.91 12.28 -0.82
C ASN A 41 -5.12 11.87 0.02
N PRO A 42 -6.29 11.60 -0.59
CA PRO A 42 -7.41 11.04 0.13
C PRO A 42 -7.05 9.63 0.64
N SER A 43 -7.15 9.43 1.95
CA SER A 43 -7.11 8.09 2.55
C SER A 43 -8.54 7.63 2.84
N PHE A 44 -8.82 6.35 2.59
CA PHE A 44 -10.09 5.70 2.95
C PHE A 44 -10.44 5.90 4.43
N ASP A 45 -9.43 5.97 5.30
CA ASP A 45 -9.61 6.14 6.75
C ASP A 45 -9.96 7.58 7.16
N SER A 46 -9.70 8.56 6.29
CA SER A 46 -9.70 10.00 6.64
C SER A 46 -10.91 10.78 6.14
N ILE A 47 -11.79 10.14 5.38
CA ILE A 47 -12.98 10.79 4.83
C ILE A 47 -14.19 10.28 5.60
N HIS A 48 -14.91 11.16 6.30
CA HIS A 48 -16.26 10.88 6.77
C HIS A 48 -17.19 10.76 5.55
N ILE A 49 -17.13 9.62 4.87
CA ILE A 49 -18.01 9.31 3.75
C ILE A 49 -19.35 8.90 4.35
N SER A 50 -20.43 9.61 3.99
CA SER A 50 -21.78 9.17 4.33
C SER A 50 -22.00 7.76 3.79
N GLN A 51 -22.42 6.82 4.65
CA GLN A 51 -22.63 5.42 4.27
C GLN A 51 -23.66 5.25 3.15
N ASP A 52 -24.57 6.21 3.00
CA ASP A 52 -25.60 6.20 1.96
C ASP A 52 -25.09 6.63 0.58
N SER A 53 -23.91 7.25 0.53
CA SER A 53 -23.30 7.64 -0.74
C SER A 53 -22.80 6.42 -1.53
N PRO A 54 -22.71 6.50 -2.87
CA PRO A 54 -22.12 5.45 -3.68
C PRO A 54 -20.69 5.07 -3.24
N ALA A 55 -19.90 6.07 -2.82
CA ALA A 55 -18.56 5.87 -2.29
C ALA A 55 -18.55 5.12 -0.94
N GLY A 56 -19.52 5.39 -0.06
CA GLY A 56 -19.67 4.70 1.23
C GLY A 56 -19.97 3.22 1.05
N LYS A 57 -20.90 2.89 0.16
CA LYS A 57 -21.26 1.49 -0.18
C LYS A 57 -20.08 0.73 -0.80
N LEU A 58 -19.30 1.39 -1.67
CA LEU A 58 -18.09 0.80 -2.26
C LEU A 58 -17.01 0.57 -1.19
N SER A 59 -16.79 1.55 -0.31
CA SER A 59 -15.84 1.45 0.81
C SER A 59 -16.16 0.23 1.69
N THR A 60 -17.42 0.05 2.09
CA THR A 60 -17.86 -1.11 2.88
C THR A 60 -17.58 -2.44 2.16
N LYS A 61 -17.75 -2.50 0.83
CA LYS A 61 -17.43 -3.70 0.04
C LYS A 61 -15.92 -3.96 -0.06
N LEU A 62 -15.10 -2.91 -0.04
CA LEU A 62 -13.65 -3.00 -0.22
C LEU A 62 -12.88 -3.25 1.08
N GLN A 63 -13.47 -2.92 2.24
CA GLN A 63 -12.81 -3.14 3.54
C GLN A 63 -12.32 -4.58 3.75
N PRO A 64 -13.10 -5.63 3.48
CA PRO A 64 -12.62 -7.01 3.66
C PRO A 64 -11.44 -7.36 2.75
N VAL A 65 -11.46 -6.87 1.50
CA VAL A 65 -10.39 -7.10 0.52
C VAL A 65 -9.12 -6.37 0.93
N GLN A 66 -9.24 -5.13 1.38
CA GLN A 66 -8.12 -4.34 1.90
C GLN A 66 -7.49 -5.00 3.13
N GLN A 67 -8.32 -5.49 4.05
CA GLN A 67 -7.87 -6.18 5.25
C GLN A 67 -7.09 -7.46 4.90
N LEU A 68 -7.62 -8.28 3.99
CA LEU A 68 -6.97 -9.51 3.54
C LEU A 68 -5.62 -9.23 2.87
N VAL A 69 -5.56 -8.25 1.96
CA VAL A 69 -4.30 -7.86 1.30
C VAL A 69 -3.29 -7.34 2.33
N LYS A 70 -3.73 -6.57 3.32
CA LYS A 70 -2.86 -6.06 4.38
C LYS A 70 -2.31 -7.19 5.24
N GLU A 71 -3.15 -8.12 5.66
CA GLU A 71 -2.75 -9.30 6.44
C GLU A 71 -1.73 -10.16 5.70
N GLU A 72 -1.94 -10.40 4.40
CA GLU A 72 -1.01 -11.17 3.58
C GLU A 72 0.35 -10.45 3.45
N LEU A 73 0.34 -9.15 3.12
CA LEU A 73 1.57 -8.35 3.05
C LEU A 73 2.30 -8.31 4.39
N GLU A 74 1.59 -8.25 5.51
CA GLU A 74 2.18 -8.32 6.85
C GLU A 74 2.75 -9.71 7.15
N SER A 75 2.10 -10.77 6.69
CA SER A 75 2.57 -12.15 6.84
C SER A 75 3.88 -12.36 6.06
N GLU A 76 3.95 -11.91 4.81
CA GLU A 76 5.15 -11.98 3.98
C GLU A 76 6.29 -11.16 4.57
N LYS A 77 6.03 -9.92 5.02
CA LYS A 77 7.01 -9.10 5.74
C LYS A 77 7.53 -9.80 6.98
N ARG A 78 6.66 -10.48 7.73
CA ARG A 78 7.06 -11.23 8.94
C ARG A 78 7.97 -12.41 8.60
N ILE A 79 7.66 -13.15 7.53
CA ILE A 79 8.48 -14.26 7.04
C ILE A 79 9.86 -13.73 6.60
N PHE A 80 9.88 -12.69 5.78
CA PHE A 80 11.12 -12.06 5.31
C PHE A 80 11.98 -11.58 6.48
N ASN A 81 11.40 -10.86 7.45
CA ASN A 81 12.11 -10.39 8.63
C ASN A 81 12.67 -11.52 9.48
N LYS A 82 11.92 -12.62 9.65
CA LYS A 82 12.45 -13.83 10.33
C LYS A 82 13.67 -14.39 9.62
N TYR A 83 13.59 -14.55 8.29
CA TYR A 83 14.70 -15.05 7.48
C TYR A 83 15.93 -14.14 7.56
N VAL A 84 15.75 -12.83 7.44
CA VAL A 84 16.84 -11.86 7.53
C VAL A 84 17.46 -11.87 8.93
N ASN A 85 16.63 -11.88 9.99
CA ASN A 85 17.12 -11.91 11.37
C ASN A 85 17.89 -13.20 11.69
N SER A 86 17.44 -14.36 11.19
CA SER A 86 18.15 -15.64 11.40
C SER A 86 19.46 -15.72 10.61
N ASN A 87 19.55 -15.05 9.47
CA ASN A 87 20.76 -15.03 8.63
C ASN A 87 21.67 -13.82 8.92
N ARG A 88 21.33 -13.00 9.92
CA ARG A 88 22.12 -11.83 10.29
C ARG A 88 23.41 -12.29 10.98
N LYS A 89 24.55 -12.17 10.29
CA LYS A 89 25.86 -12.28 10.93
C LYS A 89 26.07 -11.06 11.83
N ILE A 90 26.57 -11.28 13.05
CA ILE A 90 26.99 -10.20 13.95
C ILE A 90 28.05 -9.38 13.20
N PRO A 91 27.87 -8.06 13.03
CA PRO A 91 28.91 -7.24 12.42
C PRO A 91 30.19 -7.38 13.25
N PRO A 92 31.36 -7.57 12.61
CA PRO A 92 32.62 -7.66 13.34
C PRO A 92 32.81 -6.39 14.18
N ASP A 93 33.31 -6.58 15.40
CA ASP A 93 33.47 -5.51 16.37
C ASP A 93 34.36 -4.41 15.76
N PHE A 94 33.86 -3.17 15.75
CA PHE A 94 34.61 -2.05 15.17
C PHE A 94 35.84 -1.79 16.04
N GLN A 95 37.01 -2.23 15.58
CA GLN A 95 38.28 -1.91 16.20
C GLN A 95 38.72 -0.54 15.65
N PRO A 96 38.59 0.57 16.39
CA PRO A 96 39.18 1.84 15.97
C PRO A 96 40.69 1.63 15.85
N ALA A 97 41.25 1.89 14.66
CA ALA A 97 42.67 1.74 14.40
C ALA A 97 43.48 2.50 15.45
N THR A 98 44.15 1.75 16.33
CA THR A 98 45.19 2.29 17.21
C THR A 98 46.39 2.63 16.33
N LYS A 99 46.49 3.92 16.04
CA LYS A 99 47.62 4.55 15.36
C LYS A 99 48.79 4.57 16.33
N TYR A 100 49.75 3.66 16.13
CA TYR A 100 51.11 3.78 16.64
C TYR A 100 51.93 4.63 15.67
N GLY A 101 52.72 5.56 16.21
CA GLY A 101 53.69 6.39 15.49
C GLY A 101 53.76 7.78 16.07
#